data_AF-A0A6L8K945-F1
#
_entry.id   AF-A0A6L8K945-F1
#
_cell.length_a   1.000
_cell.length_b   1.000
_cell.length_c   1.000
_cell.angle_alpha   90.00
_cell.angle_beta   90.00
_cell.angle_gamma   90.00
#
_symmetry.space_group_name_H-M   'P 1'
#
loop_
_entity.id
_entity.type
_entity.pdbx_description
1 polymer ?
#
loop_
_entity_poly.entity_id
_entity_poly.type
_entity_poly.pdbx_seq_one_letter_code
_entity_poly.pdbx_strand_id
1 'polypeptide(L)'
;MKYIVQIKNFYAIFIFCAFPQLAVAGDSPKIEILRIAEAEPSCGCRFEFPTGEAMKEERDGLRTFLKWDADDEEKARIRIDGELRKFSVEEERPSRDGPFQGKIHTTTFKLKDGEENVTLWCTHRNICDEKNDCEIVGYYAKVRVQALKGTKFFSATGSCGC
;
A
#
# COMPACT_ATOMS: atom_id res chain seq x y z
N MET A 1 -9.19 72.00 -38.40
CA MET A 1 -8.33 70.82 -38.59
C MET A 1 -7.33 70.71 -37.45
N LYS A 2 -7.48 69.67 -36.61
CA LYS A 2 -6.52 68.95 -35.75
C LYS A 2 -7.28 68.42 -34.52
N TYR A 3 -7.41 67.10 -34.48
CA TYR A 3 -8.07 66.31 -33.45
C TYR A 3 -7.08 66.02 -32.32
N ILE A 4 -7.52 66.10 -31.06
CA ILE A 4 -6.95 65.28 -29.97
C ILE A 4 -8.12 64.78 -29.09
N VAL A 5 -8.01 63.50 -28.78
CA VAL A 5 -9.03 62.52 -28.40
C VAL A 5 -9.37 62.59 -26.91
N GLN A 6 -10.66 62.48 -26.58
CA GLN A 6 -11.13 62.09 -25.25
C GLN A 6 -10.89 60.59 -25.03
N ILE A 7 -10.26 60.22 -23.91
CA ILE A 7 -10.55 58.94 -23.24
C ILE A 7 -10.63 59.24 -21.73
N LYS A 8 -11.86 59.25 -21.21
CA LYS A 8 -12.12 59.22 -19.77
C LYS A 8 -11.74 57.83 -19.24
N ASN A 9 -10.96 57.81 -18.18
CA ASN A 9 -10.50 56.61 -17.47
C ASN A 9 -11.64 55.61 -17.22
N PHE A 10 -11.59 54.49 -17.93
CA PHE A 10 -12.31 53.27 -17.58
C PHE A 10 -11.58 52.62 -16.40
N TYR A 11 -12.22 52.60 -15.23
CA TYR A 11 -11.81 51.72 -14.14
C TYR A 11 -12.16 50.28 -14.54
N ALA A 12 -11.17 49.51 -14.98
CA ALA A 12 -11.28 48.08 -15.10
C ALA A 12 -11.19 47.46 -13.69
N ILE A 13 -12.34 47.07 -13.14
CA ILE A 13 -12.39 46.23 -11.94
C ILE A 13 -11.98 44.82 -12.38
N PHE A 14 -10.72 44.46 -12.15
CA PHE A 14 -10.30 43.07 -12.20
C PHE A 14 -10.89 42.35 -10.99
N ILE A 15 -12.06 41.75 -11.18
CA ILE A 15 -12.58 40.74 -10.26
C ILE A 15 -11.65 39.54 -10.42
N PHE A 16 -10.61 39.49 -9.58
CA PHE A 16 -9.93 38.23 -9.28
C PHE A 16 -10.98 37.34 -8.60
N CYS A 17 -11.63 36.49 -9.38
CA CYS A 17 -12.21 35.27 -8.84
C CYS A 17 -11.05 34.46 -8.26
N ALA A 18 -10.72 34.73 -7.00
CA ALA A 18 -9.95 33.83 -6.17
C ALA A 18 -10.81 32.57 -6.06
N PHE A 19 -10.66 31.65 -7.01
CA PHE A 19 -10.98 30.26 -6.77
C PHE A 19 -10.17 29.89 -5.54
N PRO A 20 -10.80 29.53 -4.40
CA PRO A 20 -10.05 28.81 -3.40
C PRO A 20 -9.59 27.53 -4.10
N GLN A 21 -8.32 27.48 -4.47
CA GLN A 21 -7.61 26.22 -4.59
C GLN A 21 -7.67 25.61 -3.19
N LEU A 22 -8.76 24.91 -2.90
CA LEU A 22 -8.77 23.81 -1.96
C LEU A 22 -7.78 22.80 -2.54
N ALA A 23 -6.49 23.07 -2.32
CA ALA A 23 -5.51 22.02 -2.17
C ALA A 23 -5.97 21.26 -0.93
N VAL A 24 -6.92 20.34 -1.14
CA VAL A 24 -7.15 19.25 -0.21
C VAL A 24 -5.82 18.53 -0.22
N ALA A 25 -4.98 18.82 0.77
CA ALA A 25 -3.93 17.92 1.17
C ALA A 25 -4.67 16.61 1.44
N GLY A 26 -4.68 15.71 0.45
CA GLY A 26 -5.39 14.44 0.56
C GLY A 26 -4.85 13.76 1.81
N ASP A 27 -5.70 13.62 2.83
CA ASP A 27 -5.32 12.95 4.06
C ASP A 27 -4.75 11.58 3.68
N SER A 28 -3.52 11.30 4.12
CA SER A 28 -2.89 10.01 3.84
C SER A 28 -3.76 8.90 4.44
N PRO A 29 -4.12 7.85 3.67
CA PRO A 29 -5.06 6.84 4.15
C PRO A 29 -4.54 6.18 5.43
N LYS A 30 -5.43 6.03 6.41
CA LYS A 30 -5.11 5.39 7.68
C LYS A 30 -5.20 3.88 7.51
N ILE A 31 -4.04 3.22 7.56
CA ILE A 31 -3.96 1.76 7.57
C ILE A 31 -3.90 1.29 9.02
N GLU A 32 -4.78 0.34 9.35
CA GLU A 32 -4.99 -0.11 10.71
C GLU A 32 -4.73 -1.62 10.84
N ILE A 33 -4.43 -2.05 12.07
CA ILE A 33 -4.29 -3.46 12.41
C ILE A 33 -5.65 -4.15 12.26
N LEU A 34 -5.64 -5.36 11.69
CA LEU A 34 -6.80 -6.25 11.62
C LEU A 34 -7.18 -6.74 13.00
N ARG A 35 -8.48 -6.90 13.24
CA ARG A 35 -8.95 -7.53 14.49
C ARG A 35 -8.57 -9.01 14.50
N ILE A 36 -8.52 -9.62 15.68
CA ILE A 36 -8.17 -11.05 15.84
C ILE A 36 -9.04 -11.95 14.93
N ALA A 37 -10.37 -11.73 14.93
CA ALA A 37 -11.31 -12.46 14.09
C ALA A 37 -11.12 -12.22 12.57
N GLU A 38 -10.44 -11.15 12.18
CA GLU A 38 -10.12 -10.82 10.78
C GLU A 38 -8.77 -11.41 10.36
N ALA A 39 -7.91 -11.71 11.34
CA ALA A 39 -6.55 -12.21 11.19
C ALA A 39 -6.41 -13.70 11.59
N GLU A 40 -7.51 -14.44 11.77
CA GLU A 40 -7.54 -15.82 12.26
C GLU A 40 -6.50 -16.72 11.57
N PRO A 41 -5.84 -17.64 12.28
CA PRO A 41 -4.75 -18.45 11.72
C PRO A 41 -5.27 -19.40 10.63
N SER A 42 -4.60 -19.35 9.49
CA SER A 42 -4.91 -20.11 8.28
C SER A 42 -3.67 -20.13 7.40
N CYS A 43 -3.60 -21.13 6.51
CA CYS A 43 -2.63 -21.18 5.43
C CYS A 43 -2.76 -19.94 4.55
N GLY A 44 -1.65 -19.25 4.28
CA GLY A 44 -1.68 -18.05 3.43
C GLY A 44 -0.57 -17.06 3.74
N CYS A 45 -0.79 -15.79 3.38
CA CYS A 45 0.16 -14.71 3.63
C CYS A 45 -0.38 -13.72 4.65
N ARG A 46 0.50 -13.23 5.52
CA ARG A 46 0.24 -12.13 6.44
C ARG A 46 1.37 -11.10 6.38
N PHE A 47 1.02 -9.85 6.61
CA PHE A 47 1.95 -8.72 6.68
C PHE A 47 1.69 -7.87 7.91
N GLU A 48 2.77 -7.47 8.55
CA GLU A 48 2.80 -6.82 9.86
C GLU A 48 3.61 -5.53 9.78
N PHE A 49 3.21 -4.55 10.61
CA PHE A 49 3.99 -3.33 10.77
C PHE A 49 5.34 -3.63 11.47
N PRO A 50 6.43 -2.95 11.09
CA PRO A 50 7.74 -3.15 11.68
C PRO A 50 7.75 -2.76 13.16
N THR A 51 8.53 -3.50 13.95
CA THR A 51 8.71 -3.27 15.38
C THR A 51 9.35 -1.90 15.62
N GLY A 52 8.54 -0.94 16.08
CA GLY A 52 9.02 0.36 16.57
C GLY A 52 8.36 1.61 15.98
N GLU A 53 7.64 1.51 14.85
CA GLU A 53 7.18 2.72 14.13
C GLU A 53 5.72 3.12 14.30
N ALA A 54 4.82 2.27 14.82
CA ALA A 54 3.46 2.71 15.10
C ALA A 54 2.73 1.78 16.07
N MET A 55 1.88 2.40 16.90
CA MET A 55 0.82 1.81 17.72
C MET A 55 1.24 1.38 19.14
N LYS A 56 1.00 2.31 20.08
CA LYS A 56 0.90 2.10 21.54
C LYS A 56 -0.30 1.23 21.95
N GLU A 57 -0.96 0.55 21.03
CA GLU A 57 -2.12 -0.29 21.30
C GLU A 57 -1.91 -1.67 20.69
N GLU A 58 -1.22 -2.52 21.44
CA GLU A 58 -1.42 -3.95 21.35
C GLU A 58 -1.54 -4.50 22.76
N ARG A 59 -2.70 -5.08 23.06
CA ARG A 59 -2.86 -5.95 24.22
C ARG A 59 -2.53 -7.41 23.90
N ASP A 60 -2.52 -7.81 22.63
CA ASP A 60 -2.58 -9.23 22.24
C ASP A 60 -1.58 -9.67 21.14
N GLY A 61 -0.58 -8.83 20.79
CA GLY A 61 0.59 -9.26 20.00
C GLY A 61 0.36 -9.56 18.50
N LEU A 62 -0.78 -9.17 17.92
CA LEU A 62 -1.03 -9.23 16.48
C LEU A 62 -0.88 -7.85 15.82
N ARG A 63 0.21 -7.65 15.07
CA ARG A 63 0.50 -6.43 14.27
C ARG A 63 0.04 -6.51 12.82
N THR A 64 -0.77 -7.51 12.52
CA THR A 64 -1.17 -7.83 11.14
C THR A 64 -2.11 -6.77 10.60
N PHE A 65 -1.72 -6.10 9.52
CA PHE A 65 -2.59 -5.12 8.83
C PHE A 65 -3.17 -5.69 7.53
N LEU A 66 -2.57 -6.75 7.01
CA LEU A 66 -2.95 -7.38 5.77
C LEU A 66 -2.80 -8.90 5.87
N LYS A 67 -3.82 -9.63 5.42
CA LYS A 67 -3.83 -11.09 5.39
C LYS A 67 -4.66 -11.62 4.24
N TRP A 68 -4.26 -12.75 3.66
CA TRP A 68 -5.13 -13.58 2.82
C TRP A 68 -4.78 -15.05 2.97
N ASP A 69 -5.73 -15.90 2.63
CA ASP A 69 -5.59 -17.35 2.75
C ASP A 69 -5.24 -17.93 1.37
N ALA A 70 -4.50 -19.04 1.36
CA ALA A 70 -4.09 -19.69 0.11
C ALA A 70 -5.25 -20.41 -0.59
N ASP A 71 -6.20 -20.93 0.20
CA ASP A 71 -7.34 -21.74 -0.27
C ASP A 71 -8.63 -20.91 -0.41
N ASP A 72 -8.61 -19.66 0.03
CA ASP A 72 -9.75 -18.75 -0.07
C ASP A 72 -9.65 -17.96 -1.38
N GLU A 73 -10.56 -18.25 -2.32
CA GLU A 73 -10.76 -17.42 -3.51
C GLU A 73 -11.16 -15.97 -3.13
N GLU A 74 -11.56 -15.73 -1.87
CA GLU A 74 -11.76 -14.40 -1.31
C GLU A 74 -10.46 -13.74 -0.78
N LYS A 75 -9.94 -12.90 -1.66
CA LYS A 75 -9.55 -11.51 -1.44
C LYS A 75 -8.89 -11.12 -0.10
N ALA A 76 -7.64 -10.69 -0.18
CA ALA A 76 -6.88 -10.12 0.91
C ALA A 76 -7.60 -9.02 1.69
N ARG A 77 -7.51 -9.10 3.01
CA ARG A 77 -8.23 -8.26 3.97
C ARG A 77 -7.30 -7.19 4.52
N ILE A 78 -7.72 -5.92 4.44
CA ILE A 78 -6.99 -4.77 4.99
C ILE A 78 -8.00 -3.76 5.52
N ARG A 79 -7.67 -3.08 6.62
CA ARG A 79 -8.49 -1.98 7.15
C ARG A 79 -7.92 -0.64 6.71
N ILE A 80 -8.74 0.13 5.98
CA ILE A 80 -8.40 1.46 5.47
C ILE A 80 -9.46 2.44 5.97
N ASP A 81 -9.03 3.47 6.70
CA ASP A 81 -9.90 4.52 7.25
C ASP A 81 -11.11 4.00 8.05
N GLY A 82 -10.91 2.94 8.84
CA GLY A 82 -11.94 2.30 9.64
C GLY A 82 -12.76 1.23 8.91
N GLU A 83 -12.66 1.10 7.58
CA GLU A 83 -13.42 0.13 6.79
C GLU A 83 -12.60 -1.12 6.47
N LEU A 84 -13.19 -2.31 6.64
CA LEU A 84 -12.58 -3.57 6.23
C LEU A 84 -12.82 -3.79 4.74
N ARG A 85 -11.75 -3.80 3.96
CA ARG A 85 -11.76 -3.95 2.51
C ARG A 85 -11.22 -5.31 2.10
N LYS A 86 -11.73 -5.84 0.98
CA LYS A 86 -11.36 -7.14 0.40
C LYS A 86 -10.79 -6.94 -1.01
N PHE A 87 -9.52 -7.26 -1.20
CA PHE A 87 -8.79 -7.07 -2.45
C PHE A 87 -8.49 -8.37 -3.17
N SER A 88 -8.75 -8.45 -4.48
CA SER A 88 -8.22 -9.55 -5.30
C SER A 88 -6.70 -9.48 -5.38
N VAL A 89 -6.02 -10.60 -5.17
CA VAL A 89 -4.55 -10.69 -5.16
C VAL A 89 -4.04 -11.18 -6.51
N GLU A 90 -3.10 -10.45 -7.10
CA GLU A 90 -2.38 -10.82 -8.30
C GLU A 90 -0.88 -10.89 -7.96
N GLU A 91 -0.27 -12.07 -8.10
CA GLU A 91 1.15 -12.27 -7.88
C GLU A 91 1.92 -12.08 -9.19
N GLU A 92 2.82 -11.10 -9.22
CA GLU A 92 3.80 -10.90 -10.28
C GLU A 92 5.15 -11.45 -9.83
N ARG A 93 5.48 -12.65 -10.33
CA ARG A 93 6.82 -13.24 -10.17
C ARG A 93 7.76 -12.67 -11.23
N PRO A 94 9.02 -12.34 -10.87
CA PRO A 94 10.00 -11.90 -11.85
C PRO A 94 10.27 -13.02 -12.84
N SER A 95 10.14 -12.73 -14.14
CA SER A 95 10.44 -13.69 -15.21
C SER A 95 11.95 -13.87 -15.33
N ARG A 96 12.54 -14.80 -14.55
CA ARG A 96 13.86 -15.38 -14.85
C ARG A 96 13.99 -16.81 -14.32
N ASP A 97 13.73 -17.76 -15.22
CA ASP A 97 14.31 -19.11 -15.17
C ASP A 97 15.81 -18.99 -15.46
N GLY A 98 16.64 -19.21 -14.45
CA GLY A 98 18.09 -19.31 -14.61
C GLY A 98 18.76 -19.76 -13.33
N PRO A 99 19.82 -20.58 -13.39
CA PRO A 99 20.46 -21.15 -12.22
C PRO A 99 21.27 -20.05 -11.52
N PHE A 100 20.73 -19.44 -10.47
CA PHE A 100 21.38 -18.35 -9.76
C PHE A 100 21.38 -18.62 -8.26
N GLN A 101 22.47 -19.19 -7.77
CA GLN A 101 22.83 -19.20 -6.36
C GLN A 101 22.97 -17.74 -5.86
N GLY A 102 22.16 -17.35 -4.87
CA GLY A 102 22.41 -16.17 -4.04
C GLY A 102 21.83 -14.82 -4.49
N LYS A 103 20.83 -14.75 -5.39
CA LYS A 103 20.17 -13.46 -5.70
C LYS A 103 18.98 -13.19 -4.80
N ILE A 104 18.91 -11.94 -4.34
CA ILE A 104 17.73 -11.34 -3.72
C ILE A 104 16.55 -11.52 -4.68
N HIS A 105 15.53 -12.24 -4.26
CA HIS A 105 14.32 -12.44 -5.04
C HIS A 105 13.27 -11.42 -4.61
N THR A 106 12.68 -10.75 -5.60
CA THR A 106 11.62 -9.78 -5.38
C THR A 106 10.33 -10.29 -6.00
N THR A 107 9.31 -10.52 -5.19
CA THR A 107 7.94 -10.82 -5.61
C THR A 107 7.11 -9.55 -5.48
N THR A 108 6.27 -9.25 -6.46
CA THR A 108 5.32 -8.14 -6.34
C THR A 108 3.91 -8.68 -6.20
N PHE A 109 3.17 -8.26 -5.18
CA PHE A 109 1.75 -8.53 -5.06
C PHE A 109 0.97 -7.27 -5.37
N LYS A 110 0.00 -7.38 -6.29
CA LYS A 110 -0.94 -6.32 -6.64
C LYS A 110 -2.32 -6.71 -6.14
N LEU A 111 -2.84 -5.90 -5.24
CA LEU A 111 -4.14 -6.07 -4.60
C LEU A 111 -5.08 -5.03 -5.17
N LYS A 112 -6.22 -5.44 -5.73
CA LYS A 112 -7.17 -4.56 -6.43
C LYS A 112 -8.58 -4.65 -5.85
N ASP A 113 -9.19 -3.49 -5.60
CA ASP A 113 -10.60 -3.34 -5.24
C ASP A 113 -11.16 -2.02 -5.82
N GLY A 114 -11.76 -2.10 -7.02
CA GLY A 114 -12.26 -0.93 -7.74
C GLY A 114 -11.15 0.09 -8.03
N GLU A 115 -11.30 1.31 -7.52
CA GLU A 115 -10.33 2.41 -7.67
C GLU A 115 -9.17 2.33 -6.65
N GLU A 116 -9.29 1.50 -5.62
CA GLU A 116 -8.28 1.33 -4.59
C GLU A 116 -7.33 0.18 -4.95
N ASN A 117 -6.05 0.39 -4.65
CA ASN A 117 -5.03 -0.63 -4.88
C ASN A 117 -3.97 -0.65 -3.80
N VAL A 118 -3.47 -1.84 -3.51
CA VAL A 118 -2.33 -2.05 -2.63
C VAL A 118 -1.23 -2.76 -3.43
N THR A 119 -0.01 -2.24 -3.39
CA THR A 119 1.15 -2.90 -4.00
C THR A 119 2.16 -3.23 -2.91
N LEU A 120 2.56 -4.50 -2.87
CA LEU A 120 3.61 -5.01 -2.01
C LEU A 120 4.81 -5.36 -2.89
N TRP A 121 5.94 -4.69 -2.69
CA TRP A 121 7.21 -5.12 -3.26
C TRP A 121 7.96 -5.91 -2.20
N CYS A 122 7.86 -7.23 -2.28
CA CYS A 122 8.36 -8.17 -1.30
C CYS A 122 9.72 -8.69 -1.71
N THR A 123 10.74 -8.38 -0.91
CA THR A 123 12.05 -8.97 -1.02
C THR A 123 12.16 -10.10 -0.01
N HIS A 124 12.47 -11.31 -0.46
CA HIS A 124 12.70 -12.45 0.43
C HIS A 124 14.16 -12.86 0.48
N ARG A 125 14.55 -13.40 1.64
CA ARG A 125 15.83 -14.06 1.86
C ARG A 125 15.58 -15.55 1.98
N ASN A 126 16.24 -16.32 1.13
CA ASN A 126 16.28 -17.76 1.24
C ASN A 126 17.38 -18.15 2.22
N ILE A 127 17.08 -19.06 3.15
CA ILE A 127 18.11 -19.83 3.85
C ILE A 127 18.14 -21.19 3.17
N CYS A 128 19.26 -21.52 2.56
CA CYS A 128 19.46 -22.80 1.88
C CYS A 128 20.35 -23.69 2.74
N ASP A 129 20.00 -24.98 2.81
CA ASP A 129 20.84 -26.01 3.41
C ASP A 129 22.00 -26.40 2.48
N GLU A 130 22.90 -27.27 2.97
CA GLU A 130 24.06 -27.77 2.19
C GLU A 130 23.66 -28.60 0.96
N LYS A 131 22.39 -29.01 0.85
CA LYS A 131 21.82 -29.75 -0.28
C LYS A 131 21.10 -28.84 -1.29
N ASN A 132 21.12 -27.52 -1.09
CA ASN A 132 20.36 -26.52 -1.83
C ASN A 132 18.83 -26.62 -1.66
N ASP A 133 18.36 -27.20 -0.56
CA ASP A 133 16.97 -27.05 -0.13
C ASP A 133 16.82 -25.68 0.53
N CYS A 134 15.96 -24.82 -0.02
CA CYS A 134 15.88 -23.41 0.35
C CYS A 134 14.52 -23.09 0.98
N GLU A 135 14.54 -22.60 2.23
CA GLU A 135 13.36 -22.11 2.92
C GLU A 135 13.25 -20.58 2.81
N ILE A 136 12.06 -20.09 2.48
CA ILE A 136 11.73 -18.66 2.52
C ILE A 136 11.40 -18.30 3.97
N VAL A 137 12.28 -17.56 4.63
CA VAL A 137 12.19 -17.34 6.09
C VAL A 137 11.45 -16.05 6.44
N GLY A 138 11.15 -15.20 5.45
CA GLY A 138 10.40 -13.98 5.63
C GLY A 138 10.55 -12.99 4.47
N TYR A 139 9.58 -12.09 4.37
CA TYR A 139 9.55 -10.99 3.42
C TYR A 139 9.83 -9.66 4.12
N TYR A 140 10.74 -8.87 3.57
CA TYR A 140 10.74 -7.42 3.77
C TYR A 140 9.92 -6.80 2.64
N ALA A 141 8.87 -6.05 2.97
CA ALA A 141 7.97 -5.48 1.99
C ALA A 141 7.97 -3.96 2.05
N LYS A 142 8.10 -3.31 0.89
CA LYS A 142 7.67 -1.92 0.73
C LYS A 142 6.19 -1.96 0.33
N VAL A 143 5.36 -1.21 1.04
CA VAL A 143 3.91 -1.17 0.83
C VAL A 143 3.52 0.18 0.27
N ARG A 144 2.67 0.18 -0.75
CA ARG A 144 1.93 1.34 -1.24
C ARG A 144 0.46 1.05 -1.14
N VAL A 145 -0.29 1.88 -0.43
CA VAL A 145 -1.75 1.86 -0.42
C VAL A 145 -2.25 3.12 -1.13
N GLN A 146 -2.96 2.94 -2.23
CA GLN A 146 -3.66 4.00 -2.94
C GLN A 146 -5.16 3.83 -2.66
N ALA A 147 -5.72 4.78 -1.94
CA ALA A 147 -7.11 4.87 -1.55
C ALA A 147 -7.74 6.14 -2.13
N LEU A 148 -9.06 6.30 -2.00
CA LEU A 148 -9.76 7.49 -2.50
C LEU A 148 -9.22 8.80 -1.91
N LYS A 149 -8.77 8.79 -0.65
CA LYS A 149 -8.26 9.99 0.04
C LYS A 149 -6.81 10.34 -0.31
N GLY A 150 -6.03 9.40 -0.84
CA GLY A 150 -4.63 9.64 -1.14
C GLY A 150 -3.80 8.36 -1.22
N THR A 151 -2.48 8.53 -1.12
CA THR A 151 -1.53 7.42 -1.14
C THR A 151 -0.70 7.40 0.13
N LYS A 152 -0.45 6.20 0.69
CA LYS A 152 0.46 5.98 1.81
C LYS A 152 1.54 4.98 1.43
N PHE A 153 2.76 5.25 1.87
CA PHE A 153 3.91 4.36 1.76
C PHE A 153 4.44 4.01 3.14
N PHE A 154 4.78 2.75 3.35
CA PHE A 154 5.41 2.28 4.59
C PHE A 154 6.13 0.94 4.34
N SER A 155 6.93 0.52 5.31
CA SER A 155 7.56 -0.81 5.29
C SER A 155 6.76 -1.81 6.11
N ALA A 156 6.89 -3.09 5.78
CA ALA A 156 6.25 -4.19 6.48
C ALA A 156 7.15 -5.43 6.48
N THR A 157 6.88 -6.33 7.41
CA THR A 157 7.43 -7.69 7.39
C THR A 157 6.29 -8.65 7.04
N GLY A 158 6.54 -9.59 6.14
CA GLY A 158 5.55 -10.57 5.71
C GLY A 158 6.02 -12.00 5.92
N SER A 159 5.07 -12.91 6.05
CA SER A 159 5.30 -14.36 6.03
C SER A 159 4.18 -15.02 5.23
N CYS A 160 4.53 -15.93 4.34
CA CYS A 160 3.58 -16.77 3.61
C CYS A 160 3.88 -18.23 3.92
N GLY A 161 2.87 -19.04 4.19
CA GLY A 161 3.08 -20.46 4.43
C GLY A 161 1.86 -21.24 4.90
N CYS A 162 2.11 -22.53 4.99
CA CYS A 162 1.44 -23.56 5.77
C CYS A 162 2.57 -24.26 6.54
#